data_AF-A0A2N3DEA1-F1
#
_entry.id   AF-A0A2N3DEA1-F1
#
_cell.length_a   1.000
_cell.length_b   1.000
_cell.length_c   1.000
_cell.angle_alpha   90.00
_cell.angle_beta   90.00
_cell.angle_gamma   90.00
#
_symmetry.space_group_name_H-M   'P 1'
#
loop_
_entity.id
_entity.type
_entity.pdbx_description
1 polymer ?
#
loop_
_entity_poly.entity_id
_entity_poly.type
_entity_poly.pdbx_seq_one_letter_code
_entity_poly.pdbx_strand_id
1 'polypeptide(L)'
;MSRAEHIQLNVRSAFARARAQELARLTGMTATQVVEDALRGYVPPGTTATVGKLVKRGPILVRPSGGAKVSLEDANAALEAVRERDD
;
A
#
# COMPACT_ATOMS: atom_id res chain seq x y z
N MET A 1 -17.86 4.94 -27.47
CA MET A 1 -16.80 5.38 -26.55
C MET A 1 -17.40 6.38 -25.58
N SER A 2 -17.57 6.03 -24.30
CA SER A 2 -18.15 6.93 -23.31
C SER A 2 -17.21 8.13 -23.10
N ARG A 3 -17.73 9.34 -23.29
CA ARG A 3 -17.04 10.59 -22.96
C ARG A 3 -16.64 10.52 -21.49
N ALA A 4 -15.36 10.63 -21.17
CA ALA A 4 -14.92 10.74 -19.79
C ALA A 4 -15.55 12.03 -19.22
N GLU A 5 -16.53 11.89 -18.33
CA GLU A 5 -17.04 13.05 -17.60
C GLU A 5 -15.93 13.57 -16.70
N HIS A 6 -15.51 14.81 -16.95
CA HIS A 6 -14.57 15.53 -16.10
C HIS A 6 -15.27 15.94 -14.81
N ILE A 7 -15.49 14.98 -13.91
CA ILE A 7 -16.06 15.22 -12.59
C ILE A 7 -14.99 15.94 -11.75
N GLN A 8 -15.31 17.14 -11.28
CA GLN A 8 -14.43 17.91 -10.40
C GLN A 8 -14.65 17.50 -8.93
N LEU A 9 -13.56 17.26 -8.20
CA LEU A 9 -13.62 16.99 -6.76
C LEU A 9 -13.72 18.31 -5.98
N ASN A 10 -14.87 18.57 -5.36
CA ASN A 10 -15.06 19.75 -4.51
C ASN A 10 -14.81 19.43 -3.04
N VAL A 11 -13.70 19.95 -2.50
CA VAL A 11 -13.30 19.77 -1.09
C VAL A 11 -13.89 20.89 -0.22
N ARG A 12 -15.00 20.59 0.47
CA ARG A 12 -15.69 21.56 1.34
C ARG A 12 -15.03 21.76 2.70
N SER A 13 -14.29 20.77 3.19
CA SER A 13 -13.63 20.84 4.50
C SER A 13 -12.57 21.95 4.53
N ALA A 14 -12.71 22.90 5.46
CA ALA A 14 -11.74 23.98 5.65
C ALA A 14 -10.36 23.43 6.06
N PHE A 15 -10.34 22.43 6.94
CA PHE A 15 -9.12 21.75 7.36
C PHE A 15 -8.39 21.09 6.19
N ALA A 16 -9.11 20.32 5.37
CA ALA A 16 -8.50 19.61 4.24
C ALA A 16 -7.89 20.60 3.22
N ARG A 17 -8.56 21.72 2.96
CA ARG A 17 -8.04 22.78 2.09
C ARG A 17 -6.77 23.42 2.67
N ALA A 18 -6.79 23.79 3.96
CA ALA A 18 -5.63 24.39 4.61
C ALA A 18 -4.43 23.44 4.59
N ARG A 19 -4.65 22.15 4.89
CA ARG A 19 -3.57 21.16 4.89
C ARG A 19 -3.01 20.90 3.50
N ALA A 20 -3.85 20.82 2.48
CA ALA A 20 -3.40 20.66 1.09
C ALA A 20 -2.57 21.86 0.61
N GLN A 21 -2.95 23.09 1.00
CA GLN A 21 -2.19 24.30 0.67
C GLN A 21 -0.83 24.36 1.39
N GLU A 22 -0.78 23.95 2.65
CA GLU A 22 0.47 23.87 3.40
C GLU A 22 1.45 22.88 2.76
N LEU A 23 0.96 21.67 2.43
CA LEU A 23 1.75 20.64 1.75
C LEU A 23 2.24 21.12 0.38
N ALA A 24 1.38 21.76 -0.41
CA ALA A 24 1.75 22.34 -1.70
C ALA A 24 2.92 23.34 -1.58
N ARG A 25 2.90 24.18 -0.53
CA ARG A 25 3.97 25.15 -0.27
C ARG A 25 5.30 24.48 0.09
N LEU A 26 5.26 23.35 0.79
CA LEU A 26 6.45 22.60 1.20
C LEU A 26 7.05 21.76 0.07
N THR A 27 6.23 21.22 -0.83
CA THR A 27 6.68 20.29 -1.89
C THR A 27 6.88 20.95 -3.25
N GLY A 28 6.43 22.19 -3.42
CA GLY A 28 6.40 22.88 -4.73
C GLY A 28 5.33 22.34 -5.68
N MET A 29 4.47 21.43 -5.21
CA MET A 29 3.33 20.90 -5.96
C MET A 29 2.14 21.85 -5.91
N THR A 30 1.20 21.71 -6.85
CA THR A 30 -0.12 22.32 -6.72
C THR A 30 -0.98 21.56 -5.70
N ALA A 31 -1.97 22.23 -5.10
CA ALA A 31 -2.90 21.58 -4.17
C ALA A 31 -3.65 20.39 -4.82
N THR A 32 -3.96 20.49 -6.12
CA THR A 32 -4.55 19.38 -6.89
C THR A 32 -3.60 18.18 -6.95
N GLN A 33 -2.33 18.40 -7.30
CA GLN A 33 -1.32 17.34 -7.35
C GLN A 33 -1.11 16.67 -5.99
N VAL A 34 -1.12 17.43 -4.90
CA VAL A 34 -1.06 16.88 -3.54
C VAL A 34 -2.23 15.95 -3.26
N VAL A 35 -3.45 16.35 -3.63
CA VAL A 35 -4.65 15.53 -3.42
C VAL A 35 -4.62 14.28 -4.30
N GLU A 36 -4.24 14.41 -5.57
CA GLU A 36 -4.11 13.28 -6.50
C GLU A 36 -3.07 12.25 -6.03
N ASP A 37 -1.91 12.71 -5.58
CA ASP A 37 -0.85 11.83 -5.07
C ASP A 37 -1.29 11.10 -3.80
N ALA A 38 -1.92 11.83 -2.87
CA ALA A 38 -2.47 11.24 -1.65
C ALA A 38 -3.54 10.16 -1.96
N LEU A 39 -4.43 10.42 -2.93
CA LEU A 39 -5.45 9.47 -3.35
C LEU A 39 -4.85 8.27 -4.09
N ARG A 40 -3.79 8.45 -4.88
CA ARG A 40 -3.07 7.36 -5.55
C ARG A 40 -2.38 6.44 -4.55
N GLY A 41 -1.85 6.99 -3.46
CA GLY A 41 -1.19 6.24 -2.40
C GLY A 41 -2.14 5.69 -1.32
N TYR A 42 -3.42 6.09 -1.33
CA TYR A 42 -4.36 5.70 -0.29
C TYR A 42 -4.72 4.21 -0.41
N VAL A 43 -4.49 3.47 0.66
CA VAL A 43 -4.86 2.06 0.79
C VAL A 43 -5.89 1.96 1.92
N PRO A 44 -7.15 1.59 1.62
CA PRO A 44 -8.16 1.43 2.65
C PRO A 44 -7.76 0.36 3.68
N PRO A 45 -8.09 0.55 4.97
CA PRO A 45 -7.90 -0.48 5.98
C PRO A 45 -8.57 -1.80 5.56
N GLY A 46 -7.86 -2.92 5.74
CA GLY A 46 -8.34 -4.25 5.33
C GLY A 46 -8.10 -4.59 3.86
N THR A 47 -7.63 -3.63 3.04
CA THR A 47 -7.24 -3.90 1.65
C THR A 47 -5.74 -4.18 1.57
N THR A 48 -5.38 -5.28 0.93
CA THR A 48 -3.97 -5.63 0.67
C THR A 48 -3.44 -4.82 -0.51
N ALA A 49 -2.53 -3.88 -0.27
CA ALA A 49 -1.84 -3.18 -1.34
C ALA A 49 -0.68 -4.01 -1.87
N THR A 50 -0.72 -4.30 -3.17
CA THR A 50 0.39 -4.95 -3.88
C THR A 50 1.46 -3.92 -4.22
N VAL A 51 2.69 -4.17 -3.78
CA VAL A 51 3.91 -3.45 -4.18
C VAL A 51 4.69 -4.38 -5.11
N GLY A 52 4.51 -4.20 -6.41
CA GLY A 52 5.04 -5.14 -7.41
C GLY A 52 4.45 -6.55 -7.23
N LYS A 53 5.30 -7.56 -7.02
CA LYS A 53 4.88 -8.94 -6.72
C LYS A 53 4.64 -9.21 -5.22
N LEU A 54 4.84 -8.21 -4.37
CA LEU A 54 4.71 -8.33 -2.92
C LEU A 54 3.42 -7.67 -2.44
N VAL A 55 2.93 -8.07 -1.27
CA VAL A 55 1.74 -7.51 -0.62
C VAL A 55 2.17 -6.86 0.69
N LYS A 56 1.77 -5.61 0.90
CA LYS A 56 2.01 -4.91 2.17
C LYS A 56 1.04 -5.41 3.24
N ARG A 57 1.59 -5.98 4.34
CA ARG A 57 0.84 -6.38 5.54
C ARG A 57 1.43 -5.65 6.75
N GLY A 58 0.80 -4.53 7.14
CA GLY A 58 1.36 -3.64 8.16
C GLY A 58 2.69 -3.00 7.71
N PRO A 59 3.75 -3.03 8.53
CA PRO A 59 5.05 -2.48 8.16
C PRO A 59 5.88 -3.42 7.25
N ILE A 60 5.42 -4.63 6.97
CA ILE A 60 6.20 -5.67 6.27
C ILE A 60 5.67 -5.88 4.84
N LEU A 61 6.58 -6.11 3.89
CA LEU A 61 6.26 -6.59 2.54
C LEU A 61 6.34 -8.11 2.50
N VAL A 62 5.26 -8.76 2.08
CA VAL A 62 5.10 -10.22 2.10
C VAL A 62 4.89 -10.72 0.67
N ARG A 63 5.67 -11.70 0.22
CA ARG A 63 5.36 -12.39 -1.05
C ARG A 63 4.04 -13.16 -0.86
N PRO A 64 2.99 -12.91 -1.65
CA PRO A 64 1.74 -13.66 -1.55
C PRO A 64 2.02 -15.14 -1.83
N SER A 65 1.64 -16.00 -0.89
CA SER A 65 1.82 -17.45 -1.01
C SER A 65 0.82 -18.00 -2.03
N GLY A 66 1.31 -18.65 -3.09
CA GLY A 66 0.49 -19.44 -4.01
C GLY A 66 0.41 -20.93 -3.63
N GLY A 67 1.14 -21.36 -2.61
CA GLY A 67 1.22 -22.75 -2.17
C GLY A 67 0.34 -23.08 -0.97
N ALA A 68 0.36 -24.35 -0.56
CA ALA A 68 -0.33 -24.83 0.64
C ALA A 68 0.14 -24.06 1.89
N LYS A 69 -0.79 -23.80 2.80
CA LYS A 69 -0.45 -23.26 4.13
C LYS A 69 0.28 -24.36 4.90
N VAL A 70 1.47 -24.03 5.40
CA VAL A 70 2.26 -24.93 6.25
C VAL A 70 2.14 -24.44 7.69
N SER A 71 2.02 -25.35 8.65
CA SER A 71 2.01 -24.97 10.06
C SER A 71 3.41 -24.47 10.48
N LEU A 72 3.47 -23.67 11.55
CA LEU A 72 4.76 -23.21 12.07
C LEU A 72 5.64 -24.39 12.52
N GLU A 73 5.02 -25.43 13.06
CA GLU A 73 5.68 -26.63 13.55
C GLU A 73 6.33 -27.41 12.39
N ASP A 74 5.58 -27.63 11.31
CA ASP A 74 6.09 -28.29 10.09
C ASP A 74 7.22 -27.47 9.44
N ALA A 75 7.09 -26.13 9.44
CA ALA A 75 8.12 -25.25 8.89
C ALA A 75 9.42 -25.32 9.71
N ASN A 76 9.32 -25.35 11.04
CA ASN A 76 10.49 -25.47 11.91
C ASN A 76 11.14 -26.85 11.79
N ALA A 77 10.35 -27.93 11.75
CA ALA A 77 10.86 -29.28 11.54
C ALA A 77 11.62 -29.41 10.21
N ALA A 78 11.11 -28.80 9.13
CA ALA A 78 11.79 -28.78 7.85
C ALA A 78 13.12 -27.99 7.87
N LEU A 79 13.19 -26.90 8.65
CA LEU A 79 14.41 -26.10 8.80
C LEU A 79 15.48 -26.84 9.60
N GLU A 80 15.11 -27.51 10.70
CA GLU A 80 16.04 -28.32 11.49
C GLU A 80 16.59 -29.50 10.67
N ALA A 81 15.73 -30.19 9.92
CA ALA A 81 16.16 -31.29 9.04
C ALA A 81 17.16 -30.87 7.95
N VAL A 82 17.16 -29.59 7.54
CA VAL A 82 18.17 -29.06 6.60
C VAL A 82 19.47 -28.73 7.32
N ARG A 83 19.41 -28.19 8.55
CA ARG A 83 20.61 -27.86 9.35
C ARG A 83 21.42 -29.10 9.69
N GLU A 84 20.76 -30.18 10.10
CA GLU A 84 21.41 -31.45 10.44
C GLU A 84 22.02 -32.18 9.22
N ARG A 85 21.67 -31.78 7.99
CA ARG A 85 22.18 -32.40 6.76
C ARG A 85 23.48 -31.77 6.25
N ASP A 86 23.74 -30.52 6.65
CA ASP A 86 24.90 -29.74 6.21
C ASP A 86 26.03 -29.72 7.28
N ASP A 87 25.81 -30.38 8.43
CA ASP A 87 26.80 -30.71 9.47
C ASP A 87 27.34 -32.15 9.28
#